data_AF-A0A947WIK8-F1
#
_entry.id   AF-A0A947WIK8-F1
#
_cell.length_a   1.000
_cell.length_b   1.000
_cell.length_c   1.000
_cell.angle_alpha   90.00
_cell.angle_beta   90.00
_cell.angle_gamma   90.00
#
_symmetry.space_group_name_H-M   'P 1'
#
loop_
_entity.id
_entity.type
_entity.pdbx_description
1 polymer ?
#
loop_
_entity_poly.entity_id
_entity_poly.type
_entity_poly.pdbx_seq_one_letter_code
_entity_poly.pdbx_strand_id
1 'polypeptide(L)' 'MKILIFLHGTLIMHRSAENKTREERVKQVVDGESSVHDYISYIPVGGAVEKLKSWQSQGAE' A
#
# COMPACT_ATOMS: atom_id res chain seq x y z
N MET A 1 8.91 9.22 19.20
CA MET A 1 8.24 7.89 19.23
C MET A 1 8.63 7.18 17.95
N LYS A 2 9.15 5.95 17.98
CA LYS A 2 9.51 5.24 16.74
C LYS A 2 8.29 4.48 16.22
N ILE A 3 7.76 4.87 15.07
CA ILE A 3 6.62 4.20 14.43
C ILE A 3 7.17 3.32 13.30
N LEU A 4 6.84 2.03 13.33
CA LEU A 4 7.11 1.11 12.22
C LEU A 4 5.91 1.13 11.27
N ILE A 5 6.15 1.47 10.00
CA ILE A 5 5.11 1.54 8.97
C ILE A 5 5.31 0.37 8.00
N PHE A 6 4.29 -0.48 7.87
CA PHE A 6 4.24 -1.47 6.80
C PHE A 6 3.74 -0.82 5.53
N LEU A 7 4.62 -0.67 4.53
CA LEU A 7 4.28 0.02 3.28
C LEU A 7 3.19 -0.71 2.49
N HIS A 8 3.27 -2.05 2.39
CA HIS A 8 2.37 -2.86 1.58
C HIS A 8 0.96 -2.90 2.19
N GLY A 9 -0.05 -2.60 1.37
CA GLY A 9 -1.46 -2.52 1.79
C GLY A 9 -1.82 -1.24 2.56
N THR A 10 -0.84 -0.47 3.03
CA THR A 10 -1.07 0.76 3.82
C THR A 10 -0.79 2.03 3.01
N LEU A 11 0.35 2.04 2.31
CA LEU A 11 0.84 3.15 1.49
C LEU A 11 0.98 2.78 0.02
N ILE A 12 1.33 1.52 -0.27
CA ILE A 12 1.50 1.01 -1.63
C ILE A 12 0.81 -0.33 -1.84
N MET A 13 0.39 -0.62 -3.07
CA MET A 13 -0.18 -1.91 -3.47
C MET A 13 0.30 -2.32 -4.87
N HIS A 14 0.13 -3.59 -5.23
CA HIS A 14 0.41 -4.07 -6.58
C HIS A 14 -0.47 -3.37 -7.62
N ARG A 15 0.06 -3.17 -8.82
CA ARG A 15 -0.59 -2.34 -9.86
C ARG A 15 -2.02 -2.77 -10.19
N SER A 16 -2.30 -4.07 -10.24
CA SER A 16 -3.64 -4.59 -10.59
C SER A 16 -4.71 -4.35 -9.51
N ALA A 17 -4.33 -3.86 -8.32
CA ALA A 17 -5.27 -3.50 -7.26
C ALA A 17 -5.86 -2.08 -7.41
N GLU A 18 -5.42 -1.32 -8.42
CA GLU A 18 -5.96 0.01 -8.71
C GLU A 18 -7.47 -0.04 -8.97
N ASN A 19 -8.22 0.88 -8.33
CA ASN A 19 -9.67 0.97 -8.42
C ASN A 19 -10.45 -0.30 -8.00
N LYS A 20 -9.80 -1.23 -7.29
CA LYS A 20 -10.44 -2.42 -6.72
C LYS A 20 -10.97 -2.17 -5.32
N THR A 21 -12.03 -2.86 -4.95
CA THR A 21 -12.52 -2.94 -3.57
C THR A 21 -11.51 -3.68 -2.70
N ARG A 22 -11.67 -3.60 -1.37
CA ARG A 22 -10.80 -4.33 -0.45
C ARG A 22 -10.91 -5.84 -0.67
N GLU A 23 -12.12 -6.33 -0.87
CA GLU A 23 -12.43 -7.76 -1.05
C GLU A 23 -11.78 -8.30 -2.33
N GLU A 24 -11.85 -7.54 -3.43
CA GLU A 24 -11.18 -7.87 -4.68
C GLU A 24 -9.66 -7.94 -4.50
N ARG A 25 -9.05 -6.94 -3.84
CA ARG A 25 -7.59 -6.92 -3.59
C ARG A 25 -7.14 -8.13 -2.77
N VAL A 26 -7.91 -8.48 -1.72
CA VAL A 26 -7.61 -9.67 -0.91
C VAL A 26 -7.66 -10.93 -1.78
N LYS A 27 -8.65 -11.04 -2.67
CA LYS A 27 -8.74 -12.15 -3.61
C LYS A 27 -7.53 -12.24 -4.54
N GLN A 28 -7.06 -11.11 -5.09
CA GLN A 28 -5.88 -11.07 -5.97
C GLN A 28 -4.61 -11.60 -5.28
N VAL A 29 -4.45 -11.29 -3.98
CA VAL A 29 -3.34 -11.80 -3.17
C VAL A 29 -3.48 -13.29 -2.89
N VAL A 30 -4.69 -13.76 -2.55
CA VAL A 30 -4.97 -15.18 -2.30
C VAL A 30 -4.77 -16.03 -3.56
N ASP A 31 -5.20 -15.51 -4.71
CA ASP A 31 -5.09 -16.18 -6.02
C ASP A 31 -3.67 -16.08 -6.61
N GLY A 32 -2.78 -15.27 -6.01
CA GLY A 32 -1.39 -15.12 -6.46
C GLY A 32 -1.27 -14.42 -7.82
N GLU A 33 -2.05 -13.38 -8.07
CA GLU A 33 -1.95 -12.63 -9.33
C GLU A 33 -0.52 -12.13 -9.59
N SER A 34 -0.09 -12.17 -10.85
CA SER A 34 1.30 -11.87 -11.25
C SER A 34 1.85 -10.55 -10.68
N SER A 35 1.02 -9.50 -10.70
CA SER A 35 1.42 -8.17 -10.20
C SER A 35 1.73 -8.15 -8.69
N VAL A 36 1.23 -9.09 -7.89
CA VAL A 36 1.51 -9.21 -6.44
C VAL A 36 3.01 -9.46 -6.18
N HIS A 37 3.72 -10.05 -7.15
CA HIS A 37 5.15 -10.32 -7.06
C HIS A 37 6.01 -9.32 -7.84
N ASP A 38 5.39 -8.40 -8.59
CA ASP A 38 6.07 -7.34 -9.33
C ASP A 38 6.19 -6.08 -8.46
N TYR A 39 7.07 -6.11 -7.46
CA TYR A 39 7.26 -5.03 -6.50
C TYR A 39 7.68 -3.69 -7.13
N ILE A 40 8.34 -3.71 -8.29
CA ILE A 40 8.74 -2.49 -9.01
C ILE A 40 7.51 -1.75 -9.53
N SER A 41 6.45 -2.48 -9.88
CA SER A 41 5.20 -1.90 -10.38
C SER A 41 4.27 -1.34 -9.30
N TYR A 42 4.63 -1.44 -8.02
CA TYR A 42 3.75 -1.03 -6.93
C TYR A 42 3.43 0.46 -6.97
N ILE A 43 2.18 0.78 -6.68
CA ILE A 43 1.64 2.14 -6.79
C ILE A 43 1.20 2.67 -5.41
N PRO A 44 1.28 3.99 -5.16
CA PRO A 44 0.72 4.62 -3.97
C PRO A 44 -0.80 4.49 -3.87
N VAL A 45 -1.34 4.42 -2.64
CA VAL A 45 -2.78 4.18 -2.41
C VAL A 45 -3.35 5.06 -1.30
N GLY A 46 -4.64 5.40 -1.42
CA GLY A 46 -5.43 5.96 -0.33
C GLY A 46 -4.78 7.15 0.37
N GLY A 47 -4.34 8.16 -0.40
CA GLY A 47 -3.71 9.38 0.12
C GLY A 47 -2.35 9.14 0.78
N ALA A 48 -1.51 8.29 0.18
CA ALA A 48 -0.24 7.88 0.75
C ALA A 48 0.66 9.07 1.13
N VAL A 49 0.69 10.11 0.30
CA VAL A 49 1.50 11.32 0.54
C VAL A 49 1.00 12.08 1.76
N GLU A 50 -0.31 12.25 1.90
CA GLU A 50 -0.95 12.95 3.02
C GLU A 50 -0.74 12.19 4.33
N LYS A 51 -0.84 10.86 4.29
CA LYS A 51 -0.55 9.99 5.44
C LYS A 51 0.91 10.13 5.89
N LEU A 52 1.85 10.07 4.95
CA LEU A 52 3.27 10.26 5.24
C LEU A 52 3.54 11.61 5.89
N LYS A 53 2.99 12.70 5.34
CA LYS A 53 3.10 14.04 5.94
C LYS A 53 2.52 14.11 7.35
N SER A 54 1.35 13.49 7.56
CA SER A 54 0.72 13.43 8.89
C SER A 54 1.58 12.68 9.91
N TRP A 55 2.15 11.52 9.54
CA TRP A 55 3.04 10.77 10.42
C TRP A 55 4.35 11.50 10.69
N GLN A 56 4.93 12.16 9.69
CA GLN A 56 6.10 13.01 9.87
C GLN A 56 5.82 14.14 10.87
N SER A 57 4.65 14.79 10.79
CA SER A 57 4.25 15.84 11.75
C SER A 57 4.07 15.32 13.18
N GLN A 58 3.88 14.01 13.36
CA GLN A 58 3.80 13.33 14.66
C GLN A 58 5.17 12.82 15.15
N GLY A 59 6.26 13.13 14.42
CA GLY A 59 7.62 12.75 14.78
C GLY A 59 8.03 11.34 14.34
N ALA A 60 7.37 10.77 13.34
CA ALA A 60 7.90 9.61 12.61
C ALA A 60 9.00 10.05 11.64
N GLU A 61 10.03 9.20 11.49
CA GLU A 61 11.14 9.35 10.54
C GLU A 61 11.17 8.14 9.61
#